data_AF-B0WBQ2-F1
#
_entry.id   AF-B0WBQ2-F1
#
_cell.length_a   1.000
_cell.length_b   1.000
_cell.length_c   1.000
_cell.angle_alpha   90.00
_cell.angle_beta   90.00
_cell.angle_gamma   90.00
#
_symmetry.space_group_name_H-M   'P 1'
#
loop_
_entity.id
_entity.type
_entity.pdbx_description
1 polymer ?
#
loop_
_entity_poly.entity_id
_entity_poly.type
_entity_poly.pdbx_seq_one_letter_code
_entity_poly.pdbx_strand_id
1 'polypeptide(L)'
;MEPLDKTEQTALSLLLQNAITRFKVLNLNARRDDLLDPSESYSIGEVLLQHVDFLDAVQYLTVDEPDPALLRRLSKLDSRQGQDNPYSYWHFSKLLIDVRSLEKQLEVLREVFNDLNEEFHGRRQLEIGRNRFVGKWEPARREQLVKAMEIRELEFRKETEVLERYVGNGMDAARKIDDHYSWQLAKVETDINDWMERFDREKDDIDSRLQKARAKKRQWDEMKGEVERIKEEVAQLEVRERTLSEEAEHRRMCEKFAVRIQAWWRGVMVRKGFGKGKKKKGKKGAKKGAKKGKAKKSKK
;
A
#
# COMPACT_ATOMS: atom_id res chain seq x y z
N MET A 1 44.81 -33.62 -71.30
CA MET A 1 45.00 -35.00 -71.79
C MET A 1 44.08 -35.86 -70.94
N GLU A 2 43.04 -36.45 -71.53
CA GLU A 2 42.26 -37.46 -70.82
C GLU A 2 43.18 -38.64 -70.49
N PRO A 3 43.15 -39.18 -69.26
CA PRO A 3 43.92 -40.37 -68.92
C PRO A 3 43.49 -41.52 -69.84
N LEU A 4 44.45 -42.24 -70.45
CA LEU A 4 44.15 -43.44 -71.24
C LEU A 4 43.26 -44.37 -70.42
N ASP A 5 42.17 -44.83 -71.02
CA ASP A 5 41.26 -45.76 -70.38
C ASP A 5 42.02 -47.03 -69.95
N LYS A 6 41.58 -47.69 -68.87
CA LYS A 6 42.25 -48.89 -68.35
C LYS A 6 42.39 -49.98 -69.41
N THR A 7 41.47 -50.01 -70.37
CA THR A 7 41.47 -50.89 -71.54
C THR A 7 42.62 -50.58 -72.51
N GLU A 8 42.92 -49.31 -72.75
CA GLU A 8 44.01 -48.88 -73.61
C GLU A 8 45.38 -49.12 -72.95
N GLN A 9 45.47 -48.92 -71.63
CA GLN A 9 46.67 -49.22 -70.84
C GLN A 9 47.01 -50.72 -70.88
N THR A 10 46.01 -51.60 -70.78
CA THR A 10 46.21 -53.06 -70.89
C THR A 10 46.60 -53.47 -72.31
N ALA A 11 46.01 -52.86 -73.34
CA ALA A 11 46.37 -53.13 -74.74
C ALA A 11 47.84 -52.75 -75.04
N LEU A 12 48.30 -51.59 -74.56
CA LEU A 12 49.69 -51.15 -74.71
C LEU A 12 50.67 -52.06 -73.97
N SER A 13 50.32 -52.48 -72.74
CA SER A 13 51.14 -53.42 -71.96
C SER A 13 51.31 -54.77 -72.70
N LEU A 14 50.22 -55.30 -73.29
CA LEU A 14 50.26 -56.52 -74.07
C LEU A 14 51.12 -56.39 -75.35
N LEU A 15 51.03 -55.24 -76.04
CA LEU A 15 51.87 -54.96 -77.21
C LEU A 15 53.36 -54.88 -76.85
N LEU A 16 53.69 -54.20 -75.75
CA LEU A 16 55.05 -54.13 -75.21
C LEU A 16 55.60 -55.51 -74.85
N GLN A 17 54.81 -56.31 -74.13
CA GLN A 17 55.19 -57.67 -73.74
C GLN A 17 55.41 -58.58 -74.95
N ASN A 18 54.56 -58.46 -75.99
CA ASN A 18 54.73 -59.17 -77.24
C ASN A 18 55.99 -58.74 -78.00
N ALA A 19 56.30 -57.44 -78.04
CA ALA A 19 57.52 -56.92 -78.66
C ALA A 19 58.76 -57.46 -77.95
N ILE A 20 58.81 -57.39 -76.62
CA ILE A 20 59.89 -57.93 -75.77
C ILE A 20 60.10 -59.41 -76.04
N THR A 21 59.01 -60.19 -76.06
CA THR A 21 59.08 -61.63 -76.29
C THR A 21 59.66 -61.94 -77.67
N ARG A 22 59.23 -61.21 -78.71
CA ARG A 22 59.78 -61.35 -80.06
C ARG A 22 61.26 -60.98 -80.13
N PHE A 23 61.67 -59.90 -79.48
CA PHE A 23 63.09 -59.51 -79.43
C PHE A 23 63.95 -60.50 -78.63
N LYS A 24 63.44 -61.06 -77.53
CA LYS A 24 64.11 -62.14 -76.78
C LYS A 24 64.27 -63.41 -77.61
N VAL A 25 63.26 -63.79 -78.40
CA VAL A 25 63.33 -64.92 -79.33
C VAL A 25 64.35 -64.66 -80.43
N LEU A 26 64.36 -63.46 -81.03
CA LEU A 26 65.38 -63.08 -82.01
C LEU A 26 66.78 -63.08 -81.41
N ASN A 27 66.91 -62.70 -80.14
CA ASN A 27 68.18 -62.74 -79.42
C ASN A 27 68.69 -64.18 -79.24
N LEU A 28 67.86 -65.22 -79.17
CA LEU A 28 68.32 -66.61 -78.97
C LEU A 28 68.97 -67.26 -80.22
N ASN A 29 69.05 -66.56 -81.34
CA ASN A 29 69.52 -67.12 -82.59
C ASN A 29 71.06 -67.23 -82.65
N ALA A 30 71.60 -68.42 -82.92
CA ALA A 30 73.02 -68.75 -82.76
C ALA A 30 73.99 -68.08 -83.76
N ARG A 31 73.48 -67.35 -84.76
CA ARG A 31 74.27 -66.62 -85.79
C ARG A 31 74.26 -65.10 -85.61
N ARG A 32 73.80 -64.61 -84.46
CA ARG A 32 73.55 -63.18 -84.21
C ARG A 32 74.83 -62.33 -84.12
N ASP A 33 75.94 -62.93 -83.71
CA ASP A 33 77.22 -62.23 -83.52
C ASP A 33 78.05 -62.17 -84.81
N ASP A 34 77.62 -62.89 -85.85
CA ASP A 34 78.25 -62.89 -87.18
C ASP A 34 77.67 -61.80 -88.11
N LEU A 35 76.59 -61.15 -87.66
CA LEU A 35 75.85 -60.13 -88.40
C LEU A 35 76.22 -58.75 -87.85
N LEU A 36 77.35 -58.25 -88.35
CA LEU A 36 77.79 -56.89 -88.14
C LEU A 36 76.98 -55.93 -89.03
N ASP A 37 76.71 -54.74 -88.50
CA ASP A 37 76.28 -53.60 -89.32
C ASP A 37 77.31 -53.36 -90.45
N PRO A 38 76.92 -52.86 -91.64
CA PRO A 38 77.85 -52.43 -92.70
C PRO A 38 78.99 -51.47 -92.28
N SER A 39 78.94 -50.89 -91.08
CA SER A 39 79.98 -50.07 -90.45
C SER A 39 80.90 -50.83 -89.46
N GLU A 40 80.66 -52.12 -89.23
CA GLU A 40 81.37 -53.02 -88.29
C GLU A 40 81.41 -52.54 -86.82
N SER A 41 80.70 -51.46 -86.48
CA SER A 41 80.82 -50.81 -85.17
C SER A 41 80.00 -51.47 -84.05
N TYR A 42 79.07 -52.37 -84.36
CA TYR A 42 78.27 -53.08 -83.39
C TYR A 42 77.64 -54.34 -83.99
N SER A 43 77.49 -55.38 -83.16
CA SER A 43 76.77 -56.61 -83.51
C SER A 43 75.25 -56.37 -83.44
N ILE A 44 74.49 -56.96 -84.37
CA ILE A 44 73.01 -57.01 -84.25
C ILE A 44 72.58 -57.59 -82.89
N GLY A 45 73.37 -58.50 -82.32
CA GLY A 45 73.16 -58.99 -80.95
C GLY A 45 73.23 -57.90 -79.87
N GLU A 46 74.17 -56.95 -79.98
CA GLU A 46 74.31 -55.84 -79.02
C GLU A 46 73.15 -54.84 -79.12
N VAL A 47 72.70 -54.53 -80.33
CA VAL A 47 71.55 -53.65 -80.58
C VAL A 47 70.26 -54.29 -80.06
N LEU A 48 70.08 -55.60 -80.28
CA LEU A 48 68.94 -56.34 -79.75
C LEU A 48 68.95 -56.40 -78.22
N LEU A 49 70.11 -56.59 -77.58
CA LEU A 49 70.25 -56.52 -76.13
C LEU A 49 69.85 -55.15 -75.57
N GLN A 50 70.34 -54.06 -76.19
CA GLN A 50 69.96 -52.70 -75.78
C GLN A 50 68.46 -52.44 -75.93
N HIS A 51 67.82 -52.91 -77.01
CA HIS A 51 66.38 -52.74 -77.19
C HIS A 51 65.54 -53.66 -76.29
N VAL A 52 65.97 -54.90 -76.03
CA VAL A 52 65.32 -55.78 -75.04
C VAL A 52 65.40 -55.15 -73.65
N ASP A 53 66.58 -54.66 -73.26
CA ASP A 53 66.77 -53.99 -71.96
C ASP A 53 65.94 -52.71 -71.87
N PHE A 54 65.85 -51.94 -72.96
CA PHE A 54 65.00 -50.74 -73.03
C PHE A 54 63.51 -51.09 -72.88
N LEU A 55 63.02 -52.10 -73.60
CA LEU A 55 61.62 -52.47 -73.54
C LEU A 55 61.25 -53.16 -72.21
N ASP A 56 62.13 -54.00 -71.66
CA ASP A 56 61.97 -54.56 -70.31
C ASP A 56 61.91 -53.43 -69.27
N ALA A 57 62.74 -52.38 -69.42
CA ALA A 57 62.71 -51.22 -68.54
C ALA A 57 61.42 -50.38 -68.69
N VAL A 58 60.91 -50.20 -69.91
CA VAL A 58 59.63 -49.50 -70.16
C VAL A 58 58.45 -50.29 -69.59
N GLN A 59 58.41 -51.61 -69.80
CA GLN A 59 57.39 -52.48 -69.22
C GLN A 59 57.42 -52.44 -67.68
N TYR A 60 58.61 -52.46 -67.08
CA TYR A 60 58.75 -52.43 -65.62
C TYR A 60 58.32 -51.09 -65.02
N LEU A 61 58.52 -49.97 -65.74
CA LEU A 61 58.02 -48.66 -65.31
C LEU A 61 56.49 -48.53 -65.37
N THR A 62 55.79 -49.38 -66.15
CA THR A 62 54.32 -49.44 -66.14
C THR A 62 53.74 -50.20 -64.93
N VAL A 63 54.58 -50.82 -64.10
CA VAL A 63 54.16 -51.50 -62.86
C VAL A 63 54.08 -50.48 -61.70
N ASP A 64 53.11 -50.69 -60.80
CA ASP A 64 52.70 -49.73 -59.76
C ASP A 64 53.83 -49.33 -58.77
N GLU A 65 54.85 -50.18 -58.58
CA GLU A 65 56.02 -49.90 -57.70
C GLU A 65 57.35 -50.31 -58.36
N PRO A 66 58.10 -49.38 -58.98
CA PRO A 66 59.42 -49.67 -59.52
C PRO A 66 60.48 -49.72 -58.41
N ASP A 67 61.27 -50.80 -58.35
CA ASP A 67 62.38 -50.97 -57.41
C ASP A 67 63.42 -49.82 -57.54
N PRO A 68 63.72 -49.07 -56.46
CA PRO A 68 64.70 -47.98 -56.48
C PRO A 68 66.12 -48.44 -56.86
N ALA A 69 66.45 -49.73 -56.70
CA ALA A 69 67.74 -50.27 -57.12
C ALA A 69 67.85 -50.36 -58.66
N LEU A 70 66.75 -50.66 -59.36
CA LEU A 70 66.71 -50.71 -60.83
C LEU A 70 66.75 -49.31 -61.44
N LEU A 71 66.07 -48.33 -60.84
CA LEU A 71 66.16 -46.91 -61.26
C LEU A 71 67.61 -46.39 -61.19
N ARG A 72 68.37 -46.77 -60.15
CA ARG A 72 69.81 -46.45 -60.06
C ARG A 72 70.67 -47.18 -61.10
N ARG A 73 70.25 -48.37 -61.53
CA ARG A 73 70.96 -49.17 -62.54
C ARG A 73 70.75 -48.59 -63.94
N LEU A 74 69.54 -48.09 -64.21
CA LEU A 74 69.16 -47.45 -65.45
C LEU A 74 69.76 -46.05 -65.63
N SER A 75 69.90 -45.29 -64.53
CA SER A 75 70.65 -44.02 -64.53
C SER A 75 72.11 -44.17 -64.99
N LYS A 76 72.72 -45.35 -64.83
CA LYS A 76 74.09 -45.63 -65.28
C LYS A 76 74.18 -45.99 -66.77
N LEU A 77 73.09 -46.47 -67.37
CA LEU A 77 73.02 -46.75 -68.82
C LEU A 77 72.92 -45.45 -69.63
N ASP A 78 72.22 -44.43 -69.11
CA ASP A 78 72.04 -43.13 -69.78
C ASP A 78 73.30 -42.25 -69.77
N SER A 79 74.26 -42.53 -68.88
CA SER A 79 75.55 -41.81 -68.85
C SER A 79 76.44 -42.06 -70.09
N ARG A 80 76.01 -42.97 -71.00
CA ARG A 80 76.71 -43.29 -72.25
C ARG A 80 76.18 -42.53 -73.47
N GLN A 81 75.02 -41.87 -73.39
CA GLN A 81 74.50 -41.00 -74.45
C GLN A 81 74.72 -39.54 -74.04
N GLY A 82 75.37 -38.76 -74.89
CA GLY A 82 75.73 -37.36 -74.63
C GLY A 82 74.54 -36.47 -74.23
N GLN A 83 74.85 -35.41 -73.49
CA GLN A 83 73.92 -34.45 -72.89
C GLN A 83 72.84 -33.91 -73.86
N ASP A 84 71.67 -33.65 -73.28
CA ASP A 84 70.53 -32.90 -73.83
C ASP A 84 69.75 -33.55 -74.98
N ASN A 85 69.42 -34.84 -74.84
CA ASN A 85 68.26 -35.37 -75.55
C ASN A 85 66.99 -35.12 -74.71
N PRO A 86 66.05 -34.26 -75.12
CA PRO A 86 64.76 -34.09 -74.45
C PRO A 86 63.89 -35.36 -74.46
N TYR A 87 64.28 -36.36 -75.24
CA TYR A 87 63.73 -37.72 -75.24
C TYR A 87 64.61 -38.73 -74.48
N SER A 88 65.55 -38.25 -73.65
CA SER A 88 66.35 -39.09 -72.75
C SER A 88 65.43 -39.85 -71.79
N TYR A 89 65.76 -41.13 -71.62
CA TYR A 89 65.06 -42.05 -70.74
C TYR A 89 64.95 -41.52 -69.30
N TRP A 90 66.02 -40.87 -68.81
CA TRP A 90 66.02 -40.27 -67.48
C TRP A 90 65.02 -39.11 -67.35
N HIS A 91 64.86 -38.29 -68.40
CA HIS A 91 63.90 -37.19 -68.38
C HIS A 91 62.46 -37.68 -68.33
N PHE A 92 62.12 -38.71 -69.13
CA PHE A 92 60.80 -39.31 -69.12
C PHE A 92 60.51 -40.04 -67.79
N SER A 93 61.49 -40.75 -67.24
CA SER A 93 61.38 -41.40 -65.92
C SER A 93 61.16 -40.37 -64.81
N LYS A 94 61.88 -39.24 -64.83
CA LYS A 94 61.70 -38.14 -63.88
C LYS A 94 60.32 -37.51 -63.99
N LEU A 95 59.85 -37.20 -65.21
CA LEU A 95 58.51 -36.68 -65.44
C LEU A 95 57.41 -37.63 -64.94
N LEU A 96 57.56 -38.94 -65.15
CA LEU A 96 56.62 -39.93 -64.62
C LEU A 96 56.61 -39.98 -63.08
N ILE A 97 57.78 -39.89 -62.44
CA ILE A 97 57.88 -39.83 -60.98
C ILE A 97 57.22 -38.54 -60.45
N ASP A 98 57.46 -37.41 -61.10
CA ASP A 98 56.87 -36.12 -60.74
C ASP A 98 55.34 -36.15 -60.92
N VAL A 99 54.84 -36.71 -62.03
CA VAL A 99 53.39 -36.90 -62.26
C VAL A 99 52.77 -37.78 -61.18
N ARG A 100 53.38 -38.93 -60.85
CA ARG A 100 52.89 -39.82 -59.77
C ARG A 100 52.93 -39.14 -58.40
N SER A 101 53.96 -38.35 -58.13
CA SER A 101 54.07 -37.56 -56.89
C SER A 101 52.97 -36.51 -56.82
N LEU A 102 52.70 -35.81 -57.92
CA LEU A 102 51.61 -34.84 -58.02
C LEU A 102 50.24 -35.50 -57.91
N GLU A 103 50.04 -36.68 -58.49
CA GLU A 103 48.80 -37.47 -58.34
C GLU A 103 48.55 -37.88 -56.89
N LYS A 104 49.59 -38.35 -56.17
CA LYS A 104 49.50 -38.61 -54.73
C LYS A 104 49.17 -37.36 -53.93
N GLN A 105 49.80 -36.23 -54.25
CA GLN A 105 49.49 -34.95 -53.61
C GLN A 105 48.05 -34.50 -53.89
N LEU A 106 47.55 -34.69 -55.12
CA LEU A 106 46.16 -34.41 -55.47
C LEU A 106 45.19 -35.30 -54.69
N GLU A 107 45.54 -36.57 -54.44
CA GLU A 107 44.70 -37.46 -53.65
C GLU A 107 44.63 -37.03 -52.19
N VAL A 108 45.77 -36.71 -51.57
CA VAL A 108 45.81 -36.17 -50.20
C VAL A 108 45.01 -34.86 -50.10
N LEU A 109 45.12 -33.98 -51.10
CA LEU A 109 44.34 -32.74 -51.13
C LEU A 109 42.84 -33.01 -51.30
N ARG A 110 42.44 -34.05 -52.04
CA ARG A 110 41.04 -34.48 -52.15
C ARG A 110 40.49 -34.98 -50.82
N GLU A 111 41.26 -35.79 -50.09
CA GLU A 111 40.88 -36.25 -48.75
C GLU A 111 40.71 -35.07 -47.79
N VAL A 112 41.69 -34.18 -47.70
CA VAL A 112 41.61 -32.97 -46.85
C VAL A 112 40.43 -32.07 -47.24
N PHE A 113 40.14 -31.95 -48.53
CA PHE A 113 38.98 -31.19 -48.99
C PHE A 113 37.67 -31.83 -48.55
N ASN A 114 37.55 -33.15 -48.65
CA ASN A 114 36.36 -33.88 -48.20
C ASN A 114 36.17 -33.74 -46.69
N ASP A 115 37.21 -33.93 -45.89
CA ASP A 115 37.18 -33.76 -44.43
C ASP A 115 36.75 -32.35 -44.04
N LEU A 116 37.35 -31.32 -44.65
CA LEU A 116 37.00 -29.93 -44.39
C LEU A 116 35.56 -29.61 -44.78
N ASN A 117 35.07 -30.22 -45.88
CA ASN A 117 33.70 -30.05 -46.32
C ASN A 117 32.71 -30.73 -45.36
N GLU A 118 33.01 -31.94 -44.88
CA GLU A 118 32.21 -32.62 -43.85
C GLU A 118 32.16 -31.82 -42.55
N GLU A 119 33.29 -31.31 -42.08
CA GLU A 119 33.34 -30.44 -40.90
C GLU A 119 32.51 -29.15 -41.10
N PHE A 120 32.61 -28.55 -42.28
CA PHE A 120 31.85 -27.34 -42.61
C PHE A 120 30.35 -27.62 -42.61
N HIS A 121 29.91 -28.73 -43.21
CA HIS A 121 28.52 -29.15 -43.18
C HIS A 121 28.05 -29.45 -41.75
N GLY A 122 28.86 -30.13 -40.94
CA GLY A 122 28.57 -30.39 -39.52
C GLY A 122 28.40 -29.10 -38.73
N ARG A 123 29.35 -28.16 -38.86
CA ARG A 123 29.27 -26.83 -38.22
C ARG A 123 28.03 -26.05 -38.65
N ARG A 124 27.72 -26.05 -39.95
CA ARG A 124 26.54 -25.37 -40.48
C ARG A 124 25.23 -25.96 -39.94
N GLN A 125 25.13 -27.28 -39.82
CA GLN A 125 23.93 -27.91 -39.26
C GLN A 125 23.76 -27.60 -37.77
N LEU A 126 24.86 -27.59 -37.00
CA LEU A 126 24.85 -27.18 -35.61
C LEU A 126 24.41 -25.72 -35.46
N GLU A 127 24.90 -24.82 -36.31
CA GLU A 127 24.50 -23.42 -36.31
C GLU A 127 23.00 -23.24 -36.63
N ILE A 128 22.49 -23.95 -37.63
CA ILE A 128 21.06 -23.96 -37.95
C ILE A 128 20.23 -24.47 -36.75
N GLY A 129 20.67 -25.56 -36.11
CA GLY A 129 20.04 -26.12 -34.92
C GLY A 129 20.00 -25.12 -33.76
N ARG A 130 21.14 -24.47 -33.48
CA ARG A 130 21.26 -23.42 -32.45
C ARG A 130 20.33 -22.24 -32.74
N ASN A 131 20.31 -21.74 -33.96
CA ASN A 131 19.45 -20.62 -34.35
C ASN A 131 17.96 -20.97 -34.22
N ARG A 132 17.56 -22.20 -34.58
CA ARG A 132 16.19 -22.68 -34.37
C ARG A 132 15.85 -22.79 -32.88
N PHE A 133 16.78 -23.28 -32.07
CA PHE A 133 16.57 -23.37 -30.62
C PHE A 133 16.41 -21.99 -30.00
N VAL A 134 17.36 -21.08 -30.25
CA VAL A 134 17.31 -19.70 -29.73
C VAL A 134 16.06 -18.97 -30.20
N GLY A 135 15.69 -19.14 -31.48
CA GLY A 135 14.48 -18.54 -32.06
C GLY A 135 13.18 -18.99 -31.41
N LYS A 136 13.12 -20.18 -30.81
CA LYS A 136 11.95 -20.68 -30.05
C LYS A 136 12.06 -20.42 -28.55
N TRP A 137 13.26 -20.53 -28.00
CA TRP A 137 13.52 -20.39 -26.56
C TRP A 137 13.23 -18.97 -26.08
N GLU A 138 13.66 -17.95 -26.81
CA GLU A 138 13.49 -16.57 -26.40
C GLU A 138 12.01 -16.13 -26.36
N PRO A 139 11.17 -16.41 -27.38
CA PRO A 139 9.73 -16.20 -27.29
C PRO A 139 9.06 -16.97 -26.14
N ALA A 140 9.39 -18.25 -25.94
CA ALA A 140 8.81 -19.05 -24.86
C ALA A 140 9.16 -18.50 -23.48
N ARG A 141 10.42 -18.06 -23.29
CA ARG A 141 10.88 -17.39 -22.07
C ARG A 141 10.11 -16.10 -21.83
N ARG A 142 9.90 -15.28 -22.87
CA ARG A 142 9.12 -14.04 -22.77
C ARG A 142 7.66 -14.32 -22.40
N GLU A 143 7.04 -15.31 -23.03
CA GLU A 143 5.66 -15.70 -22.74
C GLU A 143 5.51 -16.18 -21.28
N GLN A 144 6.45 -17.00 -20.80
CA GLN A 144 6.46 -17.44 -19.41
C GLN A 144 6.63 -16.27 -18.44
N LEU A 145 7.51 -15.32 -18.76
CA LEU A 145 7.71 -14.13 -17.94
C LEU A 145 6.45 -13.27 -17.86
N VAL A 146 5.79 -13.03 -19.00
CA VAL A 146 4.53 -12.28 -19.06
C VAL A 146 3.46 -12.95 -18.21
N LYS A 147 3.26 -14.27 -18.37
CA LYS A 147 2.30 -15.03 -17.57
C LYS A 147 2.60 -14.95 -16.07
N ALA A 148 3.88 -15.04 -15.69
CA ALA A 148 4.29 -14.92 -14.29
C ALA A 148 3.99 -13.52 -13.74
N MET A 149 4.21 -12.46 -14.53
CA MET A 149 3.85 -11.09 -14.16
C MET A 149 2.34 -10.92 -14.04
N GLU A 150 1.55 -11.40 -14.99
CA GLU A 150 0.08 -11.33 -14.97
C GLU A 150 -0.53 -12.01 -13.74
N ILE A 151 -0.02 -13.19 -13.38
CA ILE A 151 -0.45 -13.91 -12.15
C ILE A 151 -0.16 -13.05 -10.92
N ARG A 152 1.05 -12.49 -10.84
CA ARG A 152 1.46 -11.67 -9.70
C ARG A 152 0.68 -10.36 -9.61
N GLU A 153 0.39 -9.73 -10.74
CA GLU A 153 -0.46 -8.54 -10.81
C GLU A 153 -1.89 -8.85 -10.33
N LEU A 154 -2.43 -10.01 -10.71
CA LEU A 154 -3.75 -10.45 -10.26
C LEU A 154 -3.77 -10.71 -8.74
N GLU A 155 -2.72 -11.31 -8.19
CA GLU A 155 -2.55 -11.50 -6.75
C GLU A 155 -2.53 -10.17 -6.02
N PHE A 156 -1.68 -9.23 -6.45
CA PHE A 156 -1.62 -7.89 -5.85
C PHE A 156 -2.95 -7.13 -5.96
N ARG A 157 -3.68 -7.28 -7.07
CA ARG A 157 -5.00 -6.69 -7.22
C ARG A 157 -5.99 -7.24 -6.21
N LYS A 158 -6.03 -8.57 -6.03
CA LYS A 158 -6.88 -9.21 -5.01
C LYS A 158 -6.52 -8.78 -3.59
N GLU A 159 -5.22 -8.70 -3.28
CA GLU A 159 -4.75 -8.22 -1.98
C GLU A 159 -5.18 -6.76 -1.74
N THR A 160 -5.05 -5.91 -2.76
CA THR A 160 -5.49 -4.50 -2.70
C THR A 160 -7.00 -4.43 -2.45
N GLU A 161 -7.82 -5.18 -3.18
CA GLU A 161 -9.28 -5.23 -2.99
C GLU A 161 -9.69 -5.74 -1.59
N VAL A 162 -8.92 -6.66 -1.00
CA VAL A 162 -9.15 -7.13 0.38
C VAL A 162 -8.80 -6.03 1.38
N LEU A 163 -7.67 -5.35 1.20
CA LEU A 163 -7.23 -4.25 2.06
C LEU A 163 -8.17 -3.05 1.97
N GLU A 164 -8.62 -2.68 0.77
CA GLU A 164 -9.61 -1.61 0.58
C GLU A 164 -10.93 -1.91 1.28
N ARG A 165 -11.42 -3.16 1.19
CA ARG A 165 -12.61 -3.59 1.94
C ARG A 165 -12.38 -3.56 3.45
N TYR A 166 -11.20 -3.97 3.91
CA TYR A 166 -10.86 -3.91 5.34
C TYR A 166 -10.85 -2.46 5.85
N VAL A 167 -10.23 -1.55 5.11
CA VAL A 167 -10.20 -0.11 5.42
C VAL A 167 -11.62 0.46 5.38
N GLY A 168 -12.40 0.17 4.34
CA GLY A 168 -13.80 0.63 4.22
C GLY A 168 -14.65 0.19 5.40
N ASN A 169 -14.58 -1.09 5.78
CA ASN A 169 -15.26 -1.63 6.96
C ASN A 169 -14.80 -0.94 8.25
N GLY A 170 -13.51 -0.68 8.38
CA GLY A 170 -12.93 0.05 9.52
C GLY A 170 -13.46 1.48 9.62
N MET A 171 -13.55 2.19 8.50
CA MET A 171 -14.10 3.55 8.44
C MET A 171 -15.60 3.58 8.77
N ASP A 172 -16.37 2.63 8.25
CA ASP A 172 -17.80 2.53 8.57
C ASP A 172 -18.05 2.17 10.03
N ALA A 173 -17.21 1.31 10.63
CA ALA A 173 -17.25 1.02 12.05
C ALA A 173 -16.92 2.26 12.89
N ALA A 174 -15.86 3.00 12.52
CA ALA A 174 -15.48 4.24 13.18
C ALA A 174 -16.61 5.28 13.11
N ARG A 175 -17.23 5.47 11.94
CA ARG A 175 -18.38 6.38 11.78
C ARG A 175 -19.54 6.01 12.71
N LYS A 176 -19.90 4.72 12.80
CA LYS A 176 -20.97 4.26 13.70
C LYS A 176 -20.64 4.49 15.17
N ILE A 177 -19.38 4.35 15.55
CA ILE A 177 -18.91 4.65 16.91
C ILE A 177 -19.04 6.14 17.19
N ASP A 178 -18.59 7.00 16.27
CA ASP A 178 -18.70 8.45 16.40
C ASP A 178 -20.16 8.92 16.47
N ASP A 179 -21.03 8.37 15.62
CA ASP A 179 -22.47 8.64 15.64
C ASP A 179 -23.09 8.24 17.00
N HIS A 180 -22.70 7.10 17.55
CA HIS A 180 -23.17 6.64 18.86
C HIS A 180 -22.73 7.58 19.99
N TYR A 181 -21.46 7.97 20.02
CA TYR A 181 -20.96 8.87 21.05
C TYR A 181 -21.54 10.28 20.91
N SER A 182 -21.72 10.78 19.68
CA SER A 182 -22.38 12.06 19.42
C SER A 182 -23.81 12.05 19.92
N TRP A 183 -24.55 10.96 19.69
CA TRP A 183 -25.90 10.78 20.21
C TRP A 183 -25.94 10.71 21.74
N GLN A 184 -25.03 9.97 22.37
CA GLN A 184 -24.93 9.90 23.83
C GLN A 184 -24.61 11.26 24.45
N LEU A 185 -23.69 12.01 23.84
CA LEU A 185 -23.32 13.35 24.28
C LEU A 185 -24.53 14.28 24.23
N ALA A 186 -25.24 14.31 23.10
CA ALA A 186 -26.46 15.12 22.95
C ALA A 186 -27.55 14.74 23.98
N LYS A 187 -27.67 13.45 24.29
CA LYS A 187 -28.59 12.97 25.34
C LYS A 187 -28.19 13.50 26.71
N VAL A 188 -26.92 13.38 27.08
CA VAL A 188 -26.41 13.88 28.38
C VAL A 188 -26.54 15.41 28.46
N GLU A 189 -26.27 16.14 27.39
CA GLU A 189 -26.49 17.59 27.32
C GLU A 189 -27.95 17.96 27.53
N THR A 190 -28.88 17.20 26.94
CA THR A 190 -30.32 17.39 27.15
C THR A 190 -30.69 17.14 28.60
N ASP A 191 -30.21 16.04 29.20
CA ASP A 191 -30.46 15.72 30.60
C ASP A 191 -29.91 16.83 31.53
N ILE A 192 -28.71 17.35 31.26
CA ILE A 192 -28.11 18.46 32.01
C ILE A 192 -29.00 19.72 31.91
N ASN A 193 -29.47 20.07 30.71
CA ASN A 193 -30.35 21.23 30.52
C ASN A 193 -31.67 21.07 31.29
N ASP A 194 -32.27 19.89 31.25
CA ASP A 194 -33.49 19.58 32.01
C ASP A 194 -33.26 19.72 33.52
N TRP A 195 -32.13 19.25 34.03
CA TRP A 195 -31.76 19.41 35.45
C TRP A 195 -31.52 20.88 35.82
N MET A 196 -30.86 21.65 34.96
CA MET A 196 -30.66 23.08 35.18
C MET A 196 -32.00 23.83 35.24
N GLU A 197 -32.90 23.57 34.30
CA GLU A 197 -34.22 24.22 34.27
C GLU A 197 -35.06 23.85 35.51
N ARG A 198 -35.00 22.58 35.95
CA ARG A 198 -35.66 22.15 37.20
C ARG A 198 -35.09 22.88 38.41
N PHE A 199 -33.76 22.98 38.49
CA PHE A 199 -33.09 23.67 39.58
C PHE A 199 -33.48 25.15 39.64
N ASP A 200 -33.49 25.85 38.50
CA ASP A 200 -33.90 27.25 38.43
C ASP A 200 -35.35 27.44 38.86
N ARG A 201 -36.26 26.57 38.41
CA ARG A 201 -37.66 26.57 38.85
C ARG A 201 -37.81 26.37 40.36
N GLU A 202 -37.09 25.41 40.93
CA GLU A 202 -37.13 25.15 42.38
C GLU A 202 -36.54 26.31 43.18
N LYS A 203 -35.44 26.89 42.70
CA LYS A 203 -34.82 28.08 43.30
C LYS A 203 -35.80 29.26 43.31
N ASP A 204 -36.46 29.54 42.20
CA ASP A 204 -37.45 30.62 42.11
C ASP A 204 -38.65 30.39 43.03
N ASP A 205 -39.14 29.15 43.15
CA ASP A 205 -40.22 28.83 44.10
C ASP A 205 -39.77 29.06 45.55
N ILE A 206 -38.57 28.59 45.93
CA ILE A 206 -38.00 28.80 47.26
C ILE A 206 -37.83 30.29 47.55
N ASP A 207 -37.26 31.06 46.62
CA ASP A 207 -37.08 32.50 46.76
C ASP A 207 -38.43 33.21 46.92
N SER A 208 -39.46 32.81 46.15
CA SER A 208 -40.81 33.34 46.28
C SER A 208 -41.43 33.06 47.66
N ARG A 209 -41.23 31.84 48.20
CA ARG A 209 -41.69 31.45 49.54
C ARG A 209 -40.96 32.23 50.62
N LEU A 210 -39.66 32.43 50.48
CA LEU A 210 -38.83 33.21 51.39
C LEU A 210 -39.27 34.68 51.43
N GLN A 211 -39.55 35.28 50.27
CA GLN A 211 -40.07 36.65 50.18
C GLN A 211 -41.43 36.78 50.86
N LYS A 212 -42.35 35.84 50.62
CA LYS A 212 -43.65 35.78 51.31
C LYS A 212 -43.49 35.63 52.83
N ALA A 213 -42.58 34.78 53.29
CA ALA A 213 -42.30 34.59 54.71
C ALA A 213 -41.72 35.85 55.36
N ARG A 214 -40.79 36.54 54.67
CA ARG A 214 -40.23 37.83 55.10
C ARG A 214 -41.30 38.92 55.18
N ALA A 215 -42.19 38.99 54.19
CA ALA A 215 -43.32 39.94 54.20
C ALA A 215 -44.27 39.67 55.37
N LYS A 216 -44.65 38.40 55.60
CA LYS A 216 -45.46 38.01 56.78
C LYS A 216 -44.78 38.36 58.09
N LYS A 217 -43.47 38.10 58.21
CA LYS A 217 -42.71 38.44 59.42
C LYS A 217 -42.76 39.95 59.70
N ARG A 218 -42.55 40.79 58.68
CA ARG A 218 -42.68 42.25 58.81
C ARG A 218 -44.08 42.66 59.28
N GLN A 219 -45.14 42.10 58.69
CA GLN A 219 -46.52 42.37 59.12
C GLN A 219 -46.77 41.95 60.58
N TRP A 220 -46.23 40.82 61.01
CA TRP A 220 -46.32 40.39 62.42
C TRP A 220 -45.56 41.33 63.35
N ASP A 221 -44.36 41.76 62.97
CA ASP A 221 -43.56 42.71 63.75
C ASP A 221 -44.27 44.07 63.87
N GLU A 222 -44.91 44.55 62.80
CA GLU A 222 -45.76 45.75 62.78
C GLU A 222 -46.98 45.61 63.72
N MET A 223 -47.74 44.51 63.59
CA MET A 223 -48.88 44.22 64.47
C MET A 223 -48.45 44.12 65.94
N LYS A 224 -47.30 43.51 66.21
CA LYS A 224 -46.75 43.41 67.56
C LYS A 224 -46.42 44.80 68.11
N GLY A 225 -45.78 45.67 67.31
CA GLY A 225 -45.53 47.06 67.68
C GLY A 225 -46.80 47.85 67.97
N GLU A 226 -47.84 47.68 67.16
CA GLU A 226 -49.15 48.30 67.37
C GLU A 226 -49.83 47.81 68.65
N VAL A 227 -49.79 46.50 68.92
CA VAL A 227 -50.32 45.93 70.17
C VAL A 227 -49.59 46.47 71.39
N GLU A 228 -48.26 46.57 71.37
CA GLU A 228 -47.51 47.16 72.47
C GLU A 228 -47.87 48.65 72.67
N ARG A 229 -48.03 49.42 71.59
CA ARG A 229 -48.52 50.81 71.66
C ARG A 229 -49.90 50.90 72.31
N ILE A 230 -50.85 50.07 71.88
CA ILE A 230 -52.21 50.04 72.46
C ILE A 230 -52.15 49.65 73.95
N LYS A 231 -51.30 48.69 74.33
CA LYS A 231 -51.13 48.32 75.74
C LYS A 231 -50.61 49.49 76.57
N GLU A 232 -49.63 50.23 76.06
CA GLU A 232 -49.12 51.45 76.71
C GLU A 232 -50.22 52.50 76.86
N GLU A 233 -51.03 52.74 75.81
CA GLU A 233 -52.16 53.67 75.85
C GLU A 233 -53.22 53.25 76.86
N VAL A 234 -53.61 51.97 76.89
CA VAL A 234 -54.57 51.42 77.87
C VAL A 234 -54.04 51.59 79.29
N ALA A 235 -52.77 51.24 79.54
CA ALA A 235 -52.15 51.41 80.85
C ALA A 235 -52.18 52.88 81.30
N GLN A 236 -51.90 53.83 80.39
CA GLN A 236 -52.01 55.26 80.70
C GLN A 236 -53.45 55.69 80.98
N LEU A 237 -54.43 55.19 80.23
CA LEU A 237 -55.84 55.49 80.44
C LEU A 237 -56.36 54.93 81.76
N GLU A 238 -55.96 53.72 82.14
CA GLU A 238 -56.29 53.13 83.45
C GLU A 238 -55.74 53.96 84.61
N VAL A 239 -54.49 54.44 84.50
CA VAL A 239 -53.92 55.35 85.50
C VAL A 239 -54.73 56.64 85.60
N ARG A 240 -55.06 57.25 84.45
CA ARG A 240 -55.90 58.46 84.42
C ARG A 240 -57.29 58.21 85.02
N GLU A 241 -57.93 57.09 84.70
CA GLU A 241 -59.24 56.71 85.26
C GLU A 241 -59.17 56.56 86.78
N ARG A 242 -58.15 55.86 87.31
CA ARG A 242 -57.94 55.73 88.76
C ARG A 242 -57.79 57.10 89.42
N THR A 243 -56.95 57.97 88.88
CA THR A 243 -56.77 59.33 89.43
C THR A 243 -58.06 60.15 89.41
N LEU A 244 -58.83 60.11 88.31
CA LEU A 244 -60.12 60.81 88.21
C LEU A 244 -61.17 60.24 89.16
N SER A 245 -61.16 58.92 89.37
CA SER A 245 -62.04 58.25 90.33
C SER A 245 -61.71 58.67 91.77
N GLU A 246 -60.44 58.64 92.14
CA GLU A 246 -59.96 59.10 93.46
C GLU A 246 -60.30 60.58 93.69
N GLU A 247 -60.10 61.45 92.70
CA GLU A 247 -60.50 62.86 92.75
C GLU A 247 -62.02 63.04 92.86
N ALA A 248 -62.81 62.21 92.18
CA ALA A 248 -64.26 62.25 92.27
C ALA A 248 -64.77 61.77 93.64
N GLU A 249 -64.17 60.72 94.20
CA GLU A 249 -64.46 60.26 95.56
C GLU A 249 -64.05 61.29 96.60
N HIS A 250 -62.87 61.91 96.45
CA HIS A 250 -62.41 62.99 97.32
C HIS A 250 -63.37 64.18 97.26
N ARG A 251 -63.78 64.63 96.06
CA ARG A 251 -64.79 65.68 95.89
C ARG A 251 -66.11 65.33 96.56
N ARG A 252 -66.64 64.12 96.35
CA ARG A 252 -67.87 63.62 97.02
C ARG A 252 -67.73 63.62 98.54
N MET A 253 -66.56 63.25 99.06
CA MET A 253 -66.27 63.27 100.50
C MET A 253 -66.24 64.71 101.03
N CYS A 254 -65.52 65.62 100.36
CA CYS A 254 -65.49 67.04 100.69
C CYS A 254 -66.88 67.68 100.65
N GLU A 255 -67.70 67.36 99.64
CA GLU A 255 -69.10 67.81 99.54
C GLU A 255 -69.93 67.32 100.73
N LYS A 256 -69.82 66.03 101.11
CA LYS A 256 -70.51 65.49 102.30
C LYS A 256 -70.09 66.22 103.58
N PHE A 257 -68.80 66.47 103.79
CA PHE A 257 -68.33 67.21 104.96
C PHE A 257 -68.75 68.68 104.92
N ALA A 258 -68.67 69.34 103.77
CA ALA A 258 -69.13 70.70 103.58
C ALA A 258 -70.62 70.83 103.91
N VAL A 259 -71.46 69.90 103.46
CA VAL A 259 -72.89 69.85 103.82
C VAL A 259 -73.08 69.67 105.32
N ARG A 260 -72.31 68.80 105.99
CA ARG A 260 -72.37 68.61 107.45
C ARG A 260 -71.95 69.87 108.22
N ILE A 261 -70.86 70.52 107.82
CA ILE A 261 -70.39 71.78 108.41
C ILE A 261 -71.43 72.88 108.19
N GLN A 262 -71.98 73.00 106.98
CA GLN A 262 -73.05 73.95 106.69
C GLN A 262 -74.30 73.70 107.54
N ALA A 263 -74.72 72.44 107.69
CA ALA A 263 -75.87 72.07 108.52
C ALA A 263 -75.60 72.34 110.01
N TRP A 264 -74.40 72.00 110.49
CA TRP A 264 -73.96 72.32 111.86
C TRP A 264 -73.94 73.83 112.10
N TRP A 265 -73.32 74.60 111.20
CA TRP A 265 -73.26 76.05 111.28
C TRP A 265 -74.65 76.69 111.23
N ARG A 266 -75.52 76.26 110.31
CA ARG A 266 -76.94 76.68 110.29
C ARG A 266 -77.65 76.36 111.61
N GLY A 267 -77.40 75.17 112.19
CA GLY A 267 -77.93 74.79 113.50
C GLY A 267 -77.37 75.64 114.66
N VAL A 268 -76.08 75.98 114.64
CA VAL A 268 -75.44 76.87 115.62
C VAL A 268 -75.97 78.30 115.48
N MET A 269 -76.12 78.80 114.25
CA MET A 269 -76.72 80.11 113.95
C MET A 269 -78.15 80.22 114.50
N VAL A 270 -78.94 79.14 114.46
CA VAL A 270 -80.28 79.06 115.08
C VAL A 270 -80.19 78.98 116.61
N ARG A 271 -79.33 78.12 117.17
CA ARG A 271 -79.23 77.90 118.63
C ARG A 271 -78.59 79.06 119.41
N LYS A 272 -77.58 79.72 118.84
CA LYS A 272 -76.92 80.89 119.45
C LYS A 272 -77.56 82.23 119.06
N GLY A 273 -78.64 82.21 118.26
CA GLY A 273 -79.42 83.41 117.96
C GLY A 273 -78.76 84.39 116.98
N PHE A 274 -77.71 83.97 116.26
CA PHE A 274 -77.04 84.82 115.24
C PHE A 274 -77.81 84.89 113.90
N GLY A 275 -78.89 84.12 113.74
CA GLY A 275 -79.75 84.18 112.56
C GLY A 275 -80.67 85.41 112.53
N LYS A 276 -80.53 86.25 111.50
CA LYS A 276 -81.47 87.35 111.23
C LYS A 276 -82.85 86.79 110.87
N GLY A 277 -83.82 86.98 111.76
CA GLY A 277 -85.21 87.20 111.33
C GLY A 277 -86.29 86.34 111.99
N LYS A 278 -86.61 86.65 113.25
CA LYS A 278 -88.02 86.68 113.65
C LYS A 278 -88.74 87.76 112.84
N LYS A 279 -89.85 87.41 112.19
CA LYS A 279 -91.05 88.24 111.91
C LYS A 279 -92.10 87.31 111.26
N LYS A 280 -93.42 87.46 111.35
CA LYS A 280 -94.45 87.96 112.30
C LYS A 280 -95.77 87.64 111.56
N LYS A 281 -96.84 87.24 112.26
CA LYS A 281 -98.21 87.05 111.71
C LYS A 281 -98.64 88.19 110.77
N GLY A 282 -99.26 87.85 109.63
CA GLY A 282 -100.01 88.74 108.74
C GLY A 282 -100.96 87.95 107.82
N LYS A 283 -102.16 88.46 107.59
CA LYS A 283 -103.40 87.75 107.19
C LYS A 283 -103.82 88.12 105.75
N LYS A 284 -104.32 87.12 104.99
CA LYS A 284 -105.32 87.10 103.87
C LYS A 284 -105.19 88.01 102.62
N GLY A 285 -105.37 87.36 101.45
CA GLY A 285 -105.89 87.92 100.19
C GLY A 285 -105.25 87.27 98.94
N ALA A 286 -105.70 86.12 98.43
CA ALA A 286 -106.74 85.92 97.40
C ALA A 286 -106.41 86.45 95.99
N LYS A 287 -106.03 85.56 95.03
CA LYS A 287 -106.87 85.04 93.92
C LYS A 287 -106.07 84.31 92.81
N LYS A 288 -106.53 83.08 92.52
CA LYS A 288 -106.82 82.44 91.20
C LYS A 288 -105.74 82.20 90.12
N GLY A 289 -105.75 80.93 89.66
CA GLY A 289 -105.53 80.48 88.27
C GLY A 289 -104.37 79.48 88.13
N ALA A 290 -104.52 78.15 88.17
CA ALA A 290 -105.29 77.18 87.37
C ALA A 290 -104.72 76.86 85.96
N LYS A 291 -104.03 75.70 85.84
CA LYS A 291 -104.07 74.65 84.77
C LYS A 291 -102.77 73.81 84.87
N LYS A 292 -102.72 72.48 85.06
CA LYS A 292 -103.40 71.28 84.51
C LYS A 292 -102.68 70.68 83.28
N GLY A 293 -102.22 69.42 83.43
CA GLY A 293 -101.90 68.43 82.38
C GLY A 293 -100.39 68.16 82.20
N LYS A 294 -99.88 66.99 81.80
CA LYS A 294 -100.37 65.62 81.48
C LYS A 294 -99.08 64.82 81.12
N ALA A 295 -98.79 63.65 81.69
CA ALA A 295 -98.93 62.29 81.11
C ALA A 295 -97.90 61.79 80.05
N LYS A 296 -97.63 60.46 80.15
CA LYS A 296 -97.02 59.46 79.22
C LYS A 296 -95.46 59.39 79.14
N LYS A 297 -94.75 58.26 79.33
CA LYS A 297 -94.83 56.81 78.98
C LYS A 297 -94.09 56.48 77.64
N SER A 298 -93.33 55.37 77.68
CA SER A 298 -92.70 54.54 76.62
C SER A 298 -91.32 54.98 76.08
N LYS A 299 -90.23 54.20 76.22
CA LYS A 299 -89.87 52.88 75.63
C LYS A 299 -89.18 53.05 74.26
N LYS A 300 -87.84 52.99 74.24
CA LYS A 300 -87.05 52.03 73.45
C LYS A 300 -85.62 52.02 73.98
#